data_AF-A0A9X3LLT3-F1
#
_entry.id   AF-A0A9X3LLT3-F1
#
_cell.length_a   1.000
_cell.length_b   1.000
_cell.length_c   1.000
_cell.angle_alpha   90.00
_cell.angle_beta   90.00
_cell.angle_gamma   90.00
#
_symmetry.space_group_name_H-M   'P 1'
#
loop_
_entity.id
_entity.type
_entity.pdbx_description
1 polymer ?
#
loop_
_entity_poly.entity_id
_entity_poly.type
_entity_poly.pdbx_seq_one_letter_code
_entity_poly.pdbx_strand_id
1 'polypeptide(L)'
;MKAHARTIRSNHSPDSHHTRGARRTRQFGAVVALTGLLLGTAACGDDGNDEGAPAASATSNAEAADAGSADKGEAPKEGKDQNAEGANTENAAAPNPAEGEDAEGGDGNAGSDGGNQDCSEQPDSPEITNNISKLPPNQFGWKPTGESNYNPCNDLSYALITQAQQGNSQFRTQLMLFHKGKYIGVGSDTIQQTEILSDTDSSVTVRMRDWEALQESGDANVNAGKYYSDVTFRWDGSKVVPEGRIPNQNLPK
;
A
#
# COMPACT_ATOMS: atom_id res chain seq x y z
N MET A 1 72.05 17.86 7.49
CA MET A 1 70.60 18.19 7.63
C MET A 1 70.26 19.22 6.55
N LYS A 2 69.32 18.94 5.64
CA LYS A 2 68.89 19.89 4.60
C LYS A 2 67.55 20.48 5.00
N ALA A 3 67.46 21.81 5.09
CA ALA A 3 66.22 22.53 5.36
C ALA A 3 65.89 23.47 4.19
N HIS A 4 64.83 23.15 3.44
CA HIS A 4 64.21 24.07 2.49
C HIS A 4 62.69 23.87 2.53
N ALA A 5 62.01 24.58 3.42
CA ALA A 5 60.57 24.75 3.36
C ALA A 5 60.25 25.79 2.27
N ARG A 6 59.36 25.46 1.32
CA ARG A 6 58.85 26.40 0.32
C ARG A 6 57.42 26.82 0.65
N THR A 7 57.29 28.09 1.02
CA THR A 7 56.22 29.02 0.62
C THR A 7 54.79 28.49 0.54
N ILE A 8 54.02 28.77 1.60
CA ILE A 8 52.55 28.88 1.52
C ILE A 8 52.20 30.14 0.70
N ARG A 9 51.30 30.01 -0.28
CA ARG A 9 50.60 31.16 -0.88
C ARG A 9 49.11 31.06 -0.54
N SER A 10 48.66 31.99 0.30
CA SER A 10 47.23 32.29 0.48
C SER A 10 46.87 33.50 -0.39
N ASN A 11 45.73 33.42 -1.08
CA ASN A 11 44.96 34.52 -1.71
C ASN A 11 43.57 33.89 -1.92
N HIS A 12 42.52 34.11 -1.11
CA HIS A 12 41.87 35.32 -0.60
C HIS A 12 40.88 35.96 -1.60
N SER A 13 39.75 36.41 -1.04
CA SER A 13 38.58 37.06 -1.68
C SER A 13 37.50 36.16 -2.32
N PRO A 14 36.21 36.57 -2.29
CA PRO A 14 35.55 37.26 -1.17
C PRO A 14 34.12 36.76 -0.87
N ASP A 15 33.60 37.09 0.31
CA ASP A 15 32.16 37.14 0.55
C ASP A 15 31.46 38.12 -0.41
N SER A 16 30.20 37.85 -0.76
CA SER A 16 29.10 38.81 -0.45
C SER A 16 27.70 38.41 -0.95
N HIS A 17 26.71 38.97 -0.24
CA HIS A 17 25.31 39.18 -0.62
C HIS A 17 24.28 38.05 -0.49
N HIS A 18 23.63 38.07 0.68
CA HIS A 18 22.21 37.81 0.86
C HIS A 18 21.33 38.31 -0.32
N THR A 19 20.35 37.50 -0.71
CA THR A 19 19.03 38.01 -1.10
C THR A 19 17.91 37.26 -0.37
N ARG A 20 17.05 38.02 0.32
CA ARG A 20 15.74 37.55 0.82
C ARG A 20 14.70 37.78 -0.28
N GLY A 21 13.79 36.83 -0.48
CA GLY A 21 12.55 37.05 -1.21
C GLY A 21 12.08 35.79 -1.96
N ALA A 22 10.79 35.45 -2.02
CA ALA A 22 9.66 35.99 -1.26
C ALA A 22 8.54 34.92 -1.19
N ARG A 23 7.85 34.79 -0.06
CA ARG A 23 6.61 33.99 0.01
C ARG A 23 5.56 34.64 -0.89
N ARG A 24 5.02 33.91 -1.86
CA ARG A 24 3.81 34.31 -2.61
C ARG A 24 2.64 33.39 -2.27
N THR A 25 1.95 33.75 -1.19
CA THR A 25 0.59 33.25 -0.92
C THR A 25 -0.37 33.92 -1.91
N ARG A 26 -1.11 33.12 -2.69
CA ARG A 26 -2.32 33.54 -3.42
C ARG A 26 -3.40 32.52 -3.06
N GLN A 27 -4.18 32.81 -2.03
CA GLN A 27 -5.50 33.45 -2.14
C GLN A 27 -6.53 32.54 -2.83
N PHE A 28 -7.46 32.07 -2.00
CA PHE A 28 -8.65 31.33 -2.38
C PHE A 28 -9.55 32.17 -3.31
N GLY A 29 -10.05 31.55 -4.37
CA GLY A 29 -11.12 32.07 -5.21
C GLY A 29 -12.29 31.09 -5.21
N ALA A 30 -13.18 31.19 -4.22
CA ALA A 30 -14.42 30.42 -4.21
C ALA A 30 -15.46 31.11 -5.13
N VAL A 31 -15.85 30.45 -6.21
CA VAL A 31 -16.96 30.89 -7.07
C VAL A 31 -18.18 30.05 -6.73
N VAL A 32 -19.09 30.62 -5.94
CA VAL A 32 -20.39 30.02 -5.64
C VAL A 32 -21.35 30.37 -6.77
N ALA A 33 -21.64 29.41 -7.64
CA ALA A 33 -22.67 29.54 -8.66
C ALA A 33 -24.05 29.19 -8.06
N LEU A 34 -24.78 30.22 -7.65
CA LEU A 34 -26.15 30.11 -7.13
C LEU A 34 -27.16 30.17 -8.28
N THR A 35 -27.57 28.99 -8.76
CA THR A 35 -28.70 28.78 -9.68
C THR A 35 -29.47 27.56 -9.19
N GLY A 36 -30.79 27.57 -9.01
CA GLY A 36 -31.77 28.63 -9.23
C GLY A 36 -33.14 27.96 -9.18
N LEU A 37 -33.80 28.00 -8.03
CA LEU A 37 -34.98 27.19 -7.75
C LEU A 37 -36.20 27.72 -8.52
N LEU A 38 -36.68 26.99 -9.53
CA LEU A 38 -37.96 27.26 -10.19
C LEU A 38 -39.03 26.29 -9.72
N LEU A 39 -39.82 26.74 -8.75
CA LEU A 39 -41.11 26.13 -8.37
C LEU A 39 -42.16 26.57 -9.39
N GLY A 40 -42.68 25.63 -10.17
CA GLY A 40 -43.84 25.83 -11.05
C GLY A 40 -45.05 25.05 -10.54
N THR A 41 -46.04 25.74 -9.99
CA THR A 41 -47.32 25.15 -9.55
C THR A 41 -48.48 25.68 -10.37
N ALA A 42 -49.05 24.82 -11.22
CA ALA A 42 -50.36 24.94 -11.88
C ALA A 42 -50.62 23.62 -12.63
N ALA A 43 -51.84 23.14 -12.89
CA ALA A 43 -53.16 23.34 -12.28
C ALA A 43 -54.06 22.17 -12.79
N CYS A 44 -55.19 21.88 -12.15
CA CYS A 44 -56.11 20.83 -12.62
C CYS A 44 -56.73 21.16 -13.99
N GLY A 45 -56.99 20.14 -14.81
CA GLY A 45 -57.77 20.19 -16.05
C GLY A 45 -58.10 18.78 -16.54
N ASP A 46 -59.37 18.52 -16.82
CA ASP A 46 -59.96 17.19 -17.07
C ASP A 46 -60.09 16.89 -18.59
N ASP A 47 -60.64 15.70 -18.91
CA ASP A 47 -61.16 15.24 -20.22
C ASP A 47 -60.18 14.72 -21.31
N GLY A 48 -60.48 13.51 -21.83
CA GLY A 48 -60.27 13.18 -23.26
C GLY A 48 -59.56 11.86 -23.64
N ASN A 49 -60.29 10.74 -23.62
CA ASN A 49 -60.21 9.53 -24.48
C ASN A 49 -58.87 8.92 -25.00
N ASP A 50 -58.76 7.59 -24.77
CA ASP A 50 -58.39 6.51 -25.73
C ASP A 50 -57.07 6.58 -26.55
N GLU A 51 -56.34 5.49 -26.81
CA GLU A 51 -56.58 4.04 -26.74
C GLU A 51 -55.22 3.34 -26.47
N GLY A 52 -55.15 2.22 -25.71
CA GLY A 52 -53.85 1.53 -25.51
C GLY A 52 -53.71 0.53 -24.35
N ALA A 53 -54.70 -0.33 -24.11
CA ALA A 53 -54.60 -1.48 -23.18
C ALA A 53 -54.19 -2.76 -23.94
N PRO A 54 -53.97 -3.93 -23.28
CA PRO A 54 -53.83 -4.26 -21.84
C PRO A 54 -52.37 -4.70 -21.54
N ALA A 55 -51.95 -5.43 -20.49
CA ALA A 55 -52.54 -6.15 -19.34
C ALA A 55 -51.43 -6.38 -18.27
N ALA A 56 -51.66 -6.80 -17.03
CA ALA A 56 -52.86 -6.97 -16.21
C ALA A 56 -52.49 -6.82 -14.72
N SER A 57 -53.42 -6.34 -13.90
CA SER A 57 -53.33 -6.35 -12.43
C SER A 57 -54.05 -7.57 -11.85
N ALA A 58 -53.56 -8.09 -10.72
CA ALA A 58 -54.37 -8.64 -9.61
C ALA A 58 -53.42 -8.85 -8.40
N THR A 59 -53.55 -8.15 -7.26
CA THR A 59 -54.56 -8.33 -6.18
C THR A 59 -54.70 -9.77 -5.70
N SER A 60 -54.79 -10.08 -4.41
CA SER A 60 -54.53 -9.38 -3.14
C SER A 60 -54.47 -10.48 -2.05
N ASN A 61 -54.00 -10.18 -0.84
CA ASN A 61 -54.64 -10.67 0.39
C ASN A 61 -54.04 -10.00 1.62
N ALA A 62 -54.91 -9.52 2.51
CA ALA A 62 -54.62 -9.25 3.90
C ALA A 62 -55.50 -10.19 4.73
N GLU A 63 -55.02 -10.64 5.89
CA GLU A 63 -55.60 -10.29 7.20
C GLU A 63 -54.63 -10.75 8.31
N ALA A 64 -54.86 -10.29 9.54
CA ALA A 64 -53.90 -10.38 10.65
C ALA A 64 -54.16 -11.57 11.60
N ALA A 65 -53.15 -11.89 12.43
CA ALA A 65 -53.34 -12.48 13.75
C ALA A 65 -52.28 -11.95 14.73
N ASP A 66 -52.72 -11.73 15.96
CA ASP A 66 -51.99 -11.13 17.09
C ASP A 66 -51.45 -12.19 18.08
N ALA A 67 -50.71 -11.73 19.09
CA ALA A 67 -50.40 -12.36 20.38
C ALA A 67 -49.05 -13.10 20.54
N GLY A 68 -48.30 -12.68 21.57
CA GLY A 68 -47.13 -13.38 22.13
C GLY A 68 -46.14 -12.44 22.83
N SER A 69 -46.10 -12.44 24.17
CA SER A 69 -45.25 -11.56 24.98
C SER A 69 -44.44 -12.32 26.05
N ALA A 70 -43.36 -11.71 26.56
CA ALA A 70 -42.42 -12.21 27.58
C ALA A 70 -41.53 -13.41 27.14
N ASP A 71 -40.38 -13.71 27.76
CA ASP A 71 -39.84 -13.29 29.07
C ASP A 71 -38.28 -13.16 29.09
N LYS A 72 -37.76 -12.69 30.23
CA LYS A 72 -36.36 -12.44 30.63
C LYS A 72 -35.41 -13.66 30.55
N GLY A 73 -34.11 -13.36 30.54
CA GLY A 73 -33.03 -14.29 30.89
C GLY A 73 -31.76 -13.53 31.30
N GLU A 74 -31.51 -13.41 32.60
CA GLU A 74 -30.39 -12.64 33.16
C GLU A 74 -29.09 -13.46 33.26
N ALA A 75 -27.94 -12.81 33.30
CA ALA A 75 -26.64 -13.46 33.54
C ALA A 75 -26.52 -13.95 35.00
N PRO A 76 -25.48 -14.75 35.31
CA PRO A 76 -24.57 -14.25 36.34
C PRO A 76 -23.07 -14.43 36.03
N LYS A 77 -22.26 -13.72 36.81
CA LYS A 77 -20.79 -13.62 36.75
C LYS A 77 -20.14 -14.55 37.79
N GLU A 78 -18.88 -14.92 37.56
CA GLU A 78 -17.76 -14.96 38.54
C GLU A 78 -16.50 -15.52 37.83
N GLY A 79 -15.26 -15.09 38.08
CA GLY A 79 -14.76 -13.94 38.83
C GLY A 79 -13.30 -14.13 39.31
N LYS A 80 -12.42 -13.13 39.10
CA LYS A 80 -11.09 -12.96 39.77
C LYS A 80 -10.02 -14.04 39.46
N ASP A 81 -8.70 -13.91 39.66
CA ASP A 81 -7.69 -12.85 39.92
C ASP A 81 -6.30 -13.54 39.67
N GLN A 82 -5.12 -12.92 39.46
CA GLN A 82 -4.65 -11.52 39.40
C GLN A 82 -3.28 -11.43 38.67
N ASN A 83 -2.94 -10.26 38.11
CA ASN A 83 -1.61 -9.60 38.04
C ASN A 83 -0.29 -10.43 37.96
N ALA A 84 0.48 -10.29 36.87
CA ALA A 84 1.93 -10.06 36.90
C ALA A 84 2.53 -9.64 35.53
N GLU A 85 3.41 -8.64 35.57
CA GLU A 85 4.58 -8.31 34.71
C GLU A 85 4.55 -8.42 33.17
N GLY A 86 5.19 -7.43 32.54
CA GLY A 86 5.22 -7.29 31.08
C GLY A 86 6.06 -8.34 30.38
N ALA A 87 5.44 -9.06 29.44
CA ALA A 87 6.15 -9.70 28.35
C ALA A 87 6.21 -8.72 27.17
N ASN A 88 7.43 -8.39 26.76
CA ASN A 88 7.71 -7.72 25.50
C ASN A 88 7.36 -8.71 24.37
N THR A 89 6.12 -8.67 23.85
CA THR A 89 5.67 -9.61 22.82
C THR A 89 6.56 -9.46 21.59
N GLU A 90 7.37 -10.48 21.36
CA GLU A 90 8.41 -10.47 20.33
C GLU A 90 7.78 -10.17 18.97
N ASN A 91 8.33 -9.15 18.32
CA ASN A 91 7.89 -8.68 17.02
C ASN A 91 7.94 -9.88 16.05
N ALA A 92 6.78 -10.30 15.55
CA ALA A 92 6.70 -11.44 14.64
C ALA A 92 7.66 -11.19 13.47
N ALA A 93 8.65 -12.06 13.33
CA ALA A 93 9.65 -11.92 12.28
C ALA A 93 8.94 -11.88 10.93
N ALA A 94 9.39 -10.98 10.04
CA ALA A 94 9.07 -11.13 8.62
C ALA A 94 9.39 -12.58 8.20
N PRO A 95 8.59 -13.17 7.29
CA PRO A 95 8.95 -14.46 6.71
C PRO A 95 10.40 -14.38 6.23
N ASN A 96 11.26 -15.24 6.80
CA ASN A 96 12.64 -15.35 6.36
C ASN A 96 12.60 -15.68 4.86
N PRO A 97 13.39 -15.02 3.99
CA PRO A 97 13.42 -15.38 2.58
C PRO A 97 13.67 -16.88 2.46
N ALA A 98 12.90 -17.55 1.60
CA ALA A 98 13.03 -18.98 1.42
C ALA A 98 14.49 -19.34 1.14
N GLU A 99 15.09 -20.11 2.05
CA GLU A 99 16.41 -20.69 1.84
C GLU A 99 16.29 -21.61 0.62
N GLY A 100 16.90 -21.21 -0.49
CA GLY A 100 16.94 -22.01 -1.70
C GLY A 100 17.76 -23.26 -1.43
N GLU A 101 17.13 -24.43 -1.61
CA GLU A 101 17.77 -25.73 -1.44
C GLU A 101 19.04 -25.85 -2.29
N ASP A 102 20.07 -26.50 -1.73
CA ASP A 102 21.39 -26.63 -2.35
C ASP A 102 21.33 -27.32 -3.72
N ALA A 103 21.50 -26.53 -4.79
CA ALA A 103 21.68 -27.04 -6.15
C ALA A 103 23.18 -27.19 -6.47
N GLU A 104 23.77 -28.34 -6.11
CA GLU A 104 25.08 -28.74 -6.64
C GLU A 104 25.04 -28.89 -8.18
N GLY A 105 26.10 -28.45 -8.86
CA GLY A 105 26.43 -28.96 -10.20
C GLY A 105 25.97 -28.14 -11.41
N GLY A 106 26.11 -26.81 -11.37
CA GLY A 106 26.02 -25.95 -12.56
C GLY A 106 27.29 -25.14 -12.77
N ASP A 107 28.14 -25.52 -13.72
CA ASP A 107 29.36 -24.79 -14.12
C ASP A 107 29.00 -23.54 -14.96
N GLY A 108 28.25 -22.64 -14.33
CA GLY A 108 27.68 -21.43 -14.91
C GLY A 108 28.61 -20.25 -14.71
N ASN A 109 29.67 -20.20 -15.52
CA ASN A 109 30.60 -19.09 -15.72
C ASN A 109 30.26 -17.83 -14.90
N ALA A 110 30.87 -17.70 -13.73
CA ALA A 110 30.78 -16.50 -12.92
C ALA A 110 31.39 -15.33 -13.72
N GLY A 111 30.52 -14.59 -14.41
CA GLY A 111 30.85 -13.40 -15.15
C GLY A 111 31.32 -12.29 -14.21
N SER A 112 32.58 -12.40 -13.78
CA SER A 112 33.39 -11.30 -13.29
C SER A 112 33.72 -10.37 -14.47
N ASP A 113 32.69 -9.89 -15.16
CA ASP A 113 32.84 -8.89 -16.20
C ASP A 113 33.04 -7.54 -15.53
N GLY A 114 34.18 -6.91 -15.80
CA GLY A 114 34.48 -5.53 -15.42
C GLY A 114 33.70 -4.51 -16.25
N GLY A 115 32.50 -4.88 -16.71
CA GLY A 115 31.54 -3.97 -17.29
C GLY A 115 31.15 -2.93 -16.24
N ASN A 116 31.21 -1.65 -16.62
CA ASN A 116 30.76 -0.55 -15.78
C ASN A 116 29.24 -0.68 -15.61
N GLN A 117 28.81 -1.38 -14.54
CA GLN A 117 27.41 -1.59 -14.22
C GLN A 117 26.69 -0.23 -14.16
N ASP A 118 25.64 -0.10 -14.94
CA ASP A 118 24.84 1.13 -14.98
C ASP A 118 24.05 1.26 -13.67
N CYS A 119 24.43 2.24 -12.86
CA CYS A 119 23.79 2.57 -11.58
C CYS A 119 22.67 3.62 -11.72
N SER A 120 22.10 3.80 -12.91
CA SER A 120 20.85 4.56 -13.07
C SER A 120 19.63 3.71 -12.67
N GLU A 121 18.52 4.37 -12.37
CA GLU A 121 17.23 3.70 -12.13
C GLU A 121 16.70 3.10 -13.43
N GLN A 122 16.30 1.84 -13.36
CA GLN A 122 15.84 1.03 -14.48
C GLN A 122 14.46 0.41 -14.14
N PRO A 123 13.38 1.21 -14.05
CA PRO A 123 12.06 0.75 -13.59
C PRO A 123 11.42 -0.30 -14.50
N ASP A 124 11.86 -0.40 -15.76
CA ASP A 124 11.44 -1.41 -16.75
C ASP A 124 12.45 -2.58 -16.89
N SER A 125 13.36 -2.75 -15.92
CA SER A 125 14.40 -3.79 -15.95
C SER A 125 13.82 -5.21 -16.15
N PRO A 126 14.41 -6.04 -17.02
CA PRO A 126 13.99 -7.43 -17.19
C PRO A 126 14.14 -8.26 -15.91
N GLU A 127 14.98 -7.84 -14.95
CA GLU A 127 15.10 -8.51 -13.65
C GLU A 127 13.76 -8.45 -12.87
N ILE A 128 12.97 -7.39 -13.03
CA ILE A 128 11.65 -7.30 -12.42
C ILE A 128 10.73 -8.36 -13.01
N THR A 129 10.64 -8.45 -14.33
CA THR A 129 9.71 -9.36 -15.01
C THR A 129 10.14 -10.83 -14.91
N ASN A 130 11.44 -11.12 -14.95
CA ASN A 130 11.99 -12.47 -14.77
C ASN A 130 11.63 -13.09 -13.40
N ASN A 131 11.45 -12.27 -12.36
CA ASN A 131 11.15 -12.74 -11.01
C ASN A 131 9.64 -12.73 -10.66
N ILE A 132 8.75 -12.30 -11.56
CA ILE A 132 7.29 -12.29 -11.32
C ILE A 132 6.73 -13.70 -11.03
N SER A 133 7.34 -14.75 -11.57
CA SER A 133 6.96 -16.15 -11.31
C SER A 133 7.21 -16.61 -9.87
N LYS A 134 8.01 -15.87 -9.09
CA LYS A 134 8.35 -16.15 -7.68
C LYS A 134 7.42 -15.46 -6.68
N LEU A 135 6.42 -14.72 -7.15
CA LEU A 135 5.45 -14.02 -6.30
C LEU A 135 4.37 -14.97 -5.78
N PRO A 136 3.70 -14.64 -4.66
CA PRO A 136 2.55 -15.41 -4.18
C PRO A 136 1.51 -15.67 -5.29
N PRO A 137 0.92 -16.88 -5.38
CA PRO A 137 0.00 -17.22 -6.46
C PRO A 137 -1.18 -16.27 -6.59
N ASN A 138 -1.48 -15.84 -7.83
CA ASN A 138 -2.61 -14.97 -8.13
C ASN A 138 -3.36 -15.53 -9.36
N GLN A 139 -4.64 -15.88 -9.19
CA GLN A 139 -5.49 -16.46 -10.24
C GLN A 139 -5.60 -15.59 -11.51
N PHE A 140 -5.39 -14.29 -11.38
CA PHE A 140 -5.46 -13.30 -12.47
C PHE A 140 -4.10 -12.94 -13.07
N GLY A 141 -3.01 -13.55 -12.57
CA GLY A 141 -1.64 -13.20 -12.92
C GLY A 141 -1.18 -11.84 -12.38
N TRP A 142 0.09 -11.57 -12.60
CA TRP A 142 0.82 -10.39 -12.13
C TRP A 142 1.39 -9.59 -13.31
N LYS A 143 1.47 -8.26 -13.17
CA LYS A 143 2.14 -7.36 -14.12
C LYS A 143 2.83 -6.19 -13.37
N PRO A 144 3.93 -5.63 -13.90
CA PRO A 144 4.50 -4.40 -13.35
C PRO A 144 3.48 -3.25 -13.37
N THR A 145 3.59 -2.35 -12.39
CA THR A 145 2.88 -1.06 -12.41
C THR A 145 3.66 0.05 -13.14
N GLY A 146 4.99 -0.09 -13.20
CA GLY A 146 5.93 0.99 -13.55
C GLY A 146 6.43 1.80 -12.34
N GLU A 147 5.83 1.61 -11.15
CA GLU A 147 6.26 2.23 -9.90
C GLU A 147 7.37 1.39 -9.26
N SER A 148 8.61 1.85 -9.42
CA SER A 148 9.84 1.10 -9.09
C SER A 148 11.02 2.05 -8.99
N ASN A 149 11.91 1.82 -8.03
CA ASN A 149 13.24 2.45 -7.96
C ASN A 149 14.36 1.43 -8.24
N TYR A 150 14.06 0.36 -9.00
CA TYR A 150 15.02 -0.70 -9.32
C TYR A 150 16.34 -0.12 -9.84
N ASN A 151 17.41 -0.36 -9.10
CA ASN A 151 18.76 0.07 -9.42
C ASN A 151 19.71 -1.07 -9.05
N PRO A 152 20.57 -1.56 -9.97
CA PRO A 152 21.42 -2.70 -9.69
C PRO A 152 22.57 -2.37 -8.70
N CYS A 153 22.77 -1.11 -8.33
CA CYS A 153 23.80 -0.66 -7.39
C CYS A 153 23.28 -0.37 -5.98
N ASN A 154 21.96 -0.25 -5.78
CA ASN A 154 21.37 0.11 -4.50
C ASN A 154 21.39 -1.05 -3.49
N ASP A 155 21.54 -0.73 -2.20
CA ASP A 155 21.46 -1.70 -1.10
C ASP A 155 20.01 -2.19 -0.89
N LEU A 156 19.01 -1.38 -1.22
CA LEU A 156 17.63 -1.83 -1.40
C LEU A 156 16.95 -1.05 -2.51
N SER A 157 16.36 -1.76 -3.45
CA SER A 157 15.37 -1.24 -4.38
C SER A 157 14.07 -2.05 -4.30
N TYR A 158 12.98 -1.50 -4.84
CA TYR A 158 11.69 -2.15 -4.95
C TYR A 158 11.13 -2.09 -6.37
N ALA A 159 10.14 -2.95 -6.65
CA ALA A 159 9.19 -2.77 -7.74
C ALA A 159 7.79 -3.11 -7.26
N LEU A 160 6.81 -2.25 -7.52
CA LEU A 160 5.40 -2.51 -7.20
C LEU A 160 4.74 -3.26 -8.35
N ILE A 161 4.20 -4.44 -8.05
CA ILE A 161 3.51 -5.31 -9.00
C ILE A 161 2.01 -5.27 -8.70
N THR A 162 1.17 -5.32 -9.72
CA THR A 162 -0.28 -5.34 -9.59
C THR A 162 -0.90 -6.54 -10.32
N GLN A 163 -2.10 -6.91 -9.91
CA GLN A 163 -2.90 -7.93 -10.55
C GLN A 163 -3.13 -7.62 -12.04
N ALA A 164 -2.93 -8.60 -12.93
CA ALA A 164 -2.96 -8.32 -14.37
C ALA A 164 -4.38 -8.01 -14.89
N GLN A 165 -5.38 -8.78 -14.48
CA GLN A 165 -6.80 -8.51 -14.77
C GLN A 165 -7.46 -7.73 -13.63
N GLN A 166 -8.14 -6.62 -13.95
CA GLN A 166 -8.87 -5.81 -12.97
C GLN A 166 -10.31 -6.30 -12.83
N GLY A 167 -10.68 -6.82 -11.65
CA GLY A 167 -12.04 -7.31 -11.35
C GLY A 167 -12.91 -6.35 -10.53
N ASN A 168 -12.30 -5.45 -9.75
CA ASN A 168 -12.97 -4.44 -8.94
C ASN A 168 -11.96 -3.35 -8.50
N SER A 169 -12.40 -2.32 -7.79
CA SER A 169 -11.55 -1.20 -7.30
C SER A 169 -10.55 -1.59 -6.18
N GLN A 170 -10.49 -2.86 -5.77
CA GLN A 170 -9.59 -3.34 -4.72
C GLN A 170 -8.42 -4.09 -5.37
N PHE A 171 -7.54 -3.35 -6.03
CA PHE A 171 -6.39 -3.95 -6.71
C PHE A 171 -5.44 -4.60 -5.71
N ARG A 172 -5.18 -5.89 -5.92
CA ARG A 172 -4.15 -6.64 -5.24
C ARG A 172 -2.79 -6.22 -5.79
N THR A 173 -1.86 -5.92 -4.89
CA THR A 173 -0.48 -5.52 -5.21
C THR A 173 0.51 -6.38 -4.46
N GLN A 174 1.76 -6.39 -4.95
CA GLN A 174 2.88 -7.06 -4.31
C GLN A 174 4.11 -6.15 -4.39
N LEU A 175 4.76 -5.91 -3.26
CA LEU A 175 6.05 -5.23 -3.20
C LEU A 175 7.17 -6.27 -3.42
N MET A 176 7.86 -6.20 -4.56
CA MET A 176 9.11 -6.93 -4.80
C MET A 176 10.28 -6.15 -4.22
N LEU A 177 11.26 -6.84 -3.66
CA LEU A 177 12.47 -6.26 -3.07
C LEU A 177 13.72 -6.83 -3.73
N PHE A 178 14.72 -5.96 -3.93
CA PHE A 178 15.98 -6.28 -4.61
C PHE A 178 17.18 -5.73 -3.83
N HIS A 179 18.24 -6.51 -3.70
CA HIS A 179 19.54 -6.07 -3.17
C HIS A 179 20.59 -6.12 -4.29
N LYS A 180 21.22 -4.98 -4.63
CA LYS A 180 22.24 -4.89 -5.67
C LYS A 180 21.86 -5.62 -6.97
N GLY A 181 20.65 -5.30 -7.45
CA GLY A 181 20.10 -5.88 -8.69
C GLY A 181 19.67 -7.34 -8.62
N LYS A 182 19.66 -7.97 -7.44
CA LYS A 182 19.17 -9.35 -7.26
C LYS A 182 17.85 -9.35 -6.52
N TYR A 183 16.85 -10.04 -7.04
CA TYR A 183 15.59 -10.26 -6.31
C TYR A 183 15.84 -11.05 -5.02
N ILE A 184 15.36 -10.53 -3.90
CA ILE A 184 15.54 -11.11 -2.55
C ILE A 184 14.23 -11.52 -1.87
N GLY A 185 13.07 -11.21 -2.47
CA GLY A 185 11.76 -11.62 -1.96
C GLY A 185 10.70 -10.53 -2.03
N VAL A 186 9.68 -10.66 -1.19
CA VAL A 186 8.55 -9.74 -1.11
C VAL A 186 8.44 -9.08 0.26
N GLY A 187 7.82 -7.89 0.32
CA GLY A 187 7.57 -7.19 1.60
C GLY A 187 6.49 -7.85 2.48
N SER A 188 5.66 -8.74 1.95
CA SER A 188 4.64 -9.50 2.70
C SER A 188 4.18 -10.69 1.87
N ASP A 189 4.01 -11.85 2.49
CA ASP A 189 3.39 -13.02 1.84
C ASP A 189 1.87 -12.86 1.65
N THR A 190 1.24 -11.97 2.44
CA THR A 190 -0.19 -11.68 2.30
C THR A 190 -0.39 -10.65 1.20
N ILE A 191 -1.02 -11.08 0.12
CA ILE A 191 -1.38 -10.22 -1.02
C ILE A 191 -2.36 -9.13 -0.56
N GLN A 192 -1.93 -7.87 -0.61
CA GLN A 192 -2.69 -6.73 -0.10
C GLN A 192 -2.43 -5.44 -0.88
N GLN A 193 -3.35 -4.48 -0.79
CA GLN A 193 -3.14 -3.14 -1.35
C GLN A 193 -1.98 -2.45 -0.60
N THR A 194 -0.98 -2.04 -1.36
CA THR A 194 0.25 -1.39 -0.91
C THR A 194 0.49 -0.15 -1.78
N GLU A 195 0.78 0.98 -1.15
CA GLU A 195 1.07 2.27 -1.78
C GLU A 195 2.48 2.70 -1.38
N ILE A 196 3.31 3.23 -2.28
CA ILE A 196 4.64 3.73 -1.92
C ILE A 196 4.50 5.13 -1.29
N LEU A 197 5.21 5.39 -0.18
CA LEU A 197 5.23 6.69 0.48
C LEU A 197 6.54 7.45 0.22
N SER A 198 7.67 6.75 0.28
CA SER A 198 9.01 7.31 0.05
C SER A 198 10.06 6.21 0.01
N ASP A 199 11.16 6.42 -0.71
CA ASP A 199 12.29 5.49 -0.77
C ASP A 199 13.65 6.18 -0.75
N THR A 200 14.69 5.38 -0.58
CA THR A 200 16.12 5.72 -0.67
C THR A 200 16.88 4.51 -1.21
N ASP A 201 18.18 4.67 -1.48
CA ASP A 201 19.06 3.57 -1.95
C ASP A 201 19.23 2.39 -0.97
N SER A 202 18.63 2.46 0.23
CA SER A 202 18.70 1.43 1.27
C SER A 202 17.37 1.16 2.00
N SER A 203 16.28 1.83 1.62
CA SER A 203 14.98 1.68 2.28
C SER A 203 13.79 2.02 1.38
N VAL A 204 12.66 1.36 1.59
CA VAL A 204 11.36 1.76 1.01
C VAL A 204 10.31 1.80 2.11
N THR A 205 9.59 2.91 2.22
CA THR A 205 8.46 3.09 3.13
C THR A 205 7.16 3.01 2.34
N VAL A 206 6.27 2.13 2.79
CA VAL A 206 5.00 1.85 2.12
C VAL A 206 3.83 1.91 3.10
N ARG A 207 2.65 2.15 2.56
CA ARG A 207 1.37 2.11 3.26
C ARG A 207 0.61 0.86 2.85
N MET A 208 0.29 -0.01 3.79
CA MET A 208 -0.44 -1.26 3.56
C MET A 208 -1.85 -1.18 4.11
N ARG A 209 -2.85 -1.64 3.33
CA ARG A 209 -4.26 -1.76 3.76
C ARG A 209 -4.37 -2.68 4.98
N ASP A 210 -5.12 -2.26 5.99
CA ASP A 210 -5.20 -2.97 7.28
C ASP A 210 -6.60 -3.54 7.52
N TRP A 211 -6.82 -4.79 7.11
CA TRP A 211 -8.09 -5.48 7.27
C TRP A 211 -8.26 -6.08 8.66
N GLU A 212 -7.17 -6.34 9.39
CA GLU A 212 -7.20 -6.69 10.82
C GLU A 212 -7.75 -5.51 11.64
N ALA A 213 -7.17 -4.32 11.51
CA ALA A 213 -7.64 -3.14 12.24
C ALA A 213 -9.10 -2.75 11.88
N LEU A 214 -9.51 -2.93 10.63
CA LEU A 214 -10.92 -2.77 10.24
C LEU A 214 -11.83 -3.76 11.00
N GLN A 215 -11.47 -5.06 11.04
CA GLN A 215 -12.26 -6.06 11.76
C GLN A 215 -12.33 -5.77 13.27
N GLU A 216 -11.21 -5.38 13.88
CA GLU A 216 -11.13 -5.02 15.30
C GLU A 216 -11.98 -3.79 15.65
N SER A 217 -12.07 -2.80 14.76
CA SER A 217 -12.90 -1.61 14.96
C SER A 217 -14.40 -1.85 14.84
N GLY A 218 -14.83 -2.94 14.17
CA GLY A 218 -16.25 -3.19 13.84
C GLY A 218 -16.84 -2.24 12.79
N ASP A 219 -16.02 -1.43 12.12
CA ASP A 219 -16.46 -0.48 11.09
C ASP A 219 -16.91 -1.21 9.81
N ALA A 220 -17.87 -0.66 9.07
CA ALA A 220 -18.31 -1.24 7.80
C ALA A 220 -17.23 -1.15 6.71
N ASN A 221 -17.19 -2.10 5.76
CA ASN A 221 -16.16 -2.18 4.70
C ASN A 221 -15.95 -0.90 3.87
N VAL A 222 -16.96 -0.02 3.76
CA VAL A 222 -16.82 1.30 3.12
C VAL A 222 -15.82 2.22 3.84
N ASN A 223 -15.58 1.97 5.13
CA ASN A 223 -14.63 2.67 5.98
C ASN A 223 -13.21 2.06 5.91
N ALA A 224 -12.97 1.00 5.12
CA ALA A 224 -11.64 0.38 4.97
C ALA A 224 -10.55 1.42 4.61
N GLY A 225 -10.92 2.48 3.88
CA GLY A 225 -10.06 3.63 3.56
C GLY A 225 -9.51 4.43 4.74
N LYS A 226 -9.92 4.14 5.99
CA LYS A 226 -9.34 4.72 7.22
C LYS A 226 -8.23 3.85 7.83
N TYR A 227 -8.16 2.57 7.46
CA TYR A 227 -7.35 1.55 8.13
C TYR A 227 -6.15 1.16 7.28
N TYR A 228 -4.98 1.51 7.78
CA TYR A 228 -3.67 1.33 7.15
C TYR A 228 -2.59 1.15 8.22
N SER A 229 -1.56 0.38 7.90
CA SER A 229 -0.29 0.35 8.63
C SER A 229 0.84 0.79 7.69
N ASP A 230 1.66 1.75 8.13
CA ASP A 230 2.85 2.20 7.40
C ASP A 230 4.06 1.36 7.86
N VAL A 231 4.87 0.88 6.91
CA VAL A 231 6.01 -0.01 7.14
C VAL A 231 7.21 0.46 6.34
N THR A 232 8.37 0.58 6.97
CA THR A 232 9.66 0.85 6.30
C THR A 232 10.46 -0.43 6.21
N PHE A 233 10.69 -0.92 4.99
CA PHE A 233 11.65 -1.99 4.72
C PHE A 233 13.02 -1.37 4.55
N ARG A 234 14.01 -1.78 5.35
CA ARG A 234 15.37 -1.24 5.33
C ARG A 234 16.40 -2.35 5.24
N TRP A 235 17.46 -2.14 4.46
CA TRP A 235 18.64 -3.00 4.48
C TRP A 235 19.45 -2.76 5.76
N ASP A 236 19.72 -3.82 6.54
CA ASP A 236 20.49 -3.73 7.79
C ASP A 236 22.01 -3.95 7.62
N GLY A 237 22.46 -4.22 6.38
CA GLY A 237 23.81 -4.66 6.04
C GLY A 237 23.90 -6.15 5.67
N SER A 238 22.90 -6.94 6.05
CA SER A 238 22.83 -8.40 5.84
C SER A 238 21.52 -8.89 5.23
N LYS A 239 20.40 -8.24 5.56
CA LYS A 239 19.04 -8.58 5.11
C LYS A 239 18.13 -7.35 5.13
N VAL A 240 16.92 -7.52 4.61
CA VAL A 240 15.84 -6.56 4.83
C VAL A 240 15.20 -6.79 6.20
N VAL A 241 14.97 -5.72 6.93
CA VAL A 241 14.21 -5.69 8.18
C VAL A 241 13.02 -4.74 8.01
N PRO A 242 11.78 -5.15 8.33
CA PRO A 242 10.66 -4.22 8.43
C PRO A 242 10.71 -3.45 9.75
N GLU A 243 10.47 -2.15 9.67
CA GLU A 243 10.23 -1.25 10.79
C GLU A 243 8.75 -0.83 10.74
N GLY A 244 8.02 -1.12 11.81
CA GLY A 244 6.55 -1.07 11.82
C GLY A 244 5.91 -2.46 11.71
N ARG A 245 4.58 -2.51 11.83
CA ARG A 245 3.80 -3.76 11.80
C ARG A 245 3.32 -4.03 10.37
N ILE A 246 3.71 -5.15 9.79
CA ILE A 246 3.09 -5.65 8.56
C ILE A 246 1.68 -6.14 8.92
N PRO A 247 0.60 -5.60 8.33
CA PRO A 247 -0.77 -6.02 8.65
C PRO A 247 -1.14 -7.33 7.95
N ASN A 248 -2.29 -7.89 8.32
CA ASN A 248 -2.96 -9.03 7.69
C ASN A 248 -2.14 -10.34 7.73
N GLN A 249 -1.33 -10.52 8.78
CA GLN A 249 -0.52 -11.73 8.95
C GLN A 249 -1.33 -12.89 9.55
N ASN A 250 -2.46 -12.59 10.21
CA ASN A 250 -3.34 -13.57 10.85
C ASN A 250 -4.61 -13.87 10.02
N LEU A 251 -4.72 -13.31 8.81
CA LEU A 251 -5.87 -13.55 7.93
C LEU A 251 -5.64 -14.78 7.03
N PRO A 252 -6.71 -15.50 6.64
CA PRO A 252 -6.62 -16.54 5.63
C PRO A 252 -6.01 -16.01 4.32
N LYS A 253 -5.04 -16.74 3.75
CA LYS A 253 -4.35 -16.42 2.49
C LYS A 253 -5.13 -16.92 1.27
#